data_AF-A0A1C0VAI2-F1
#
_entry.id   AF-A0A1C0VAI2-F1
#
_cell.length_a   1.000
_cell.length_b   1.000
_cell.length_c   1.000
_cell.angle_alpha   90.00
_cell.angle_beta   90.00
_cell.angle_gamma   90.00
#
_symmetry.space_group_name_H-M   'P 1'
#
loop_
_entity.id
_entity.type
_entity.pdbx_description
1 polymer ?
#
loop_
_entity_poly.entity_id
_entity_poly.type
_entity_poly.pdbx_seq_one_letter_code
_entity_poly.pdbx_strand_id
1 'polypeptide(L)'
;MIFDQLLDEYSDHIPEAIAQFTLRRQPDGYALVELGNNAFPLSQWLFIEYLIRDISAKILHKLFPNNFAQPLFYLISETTVPYAEILNLYQPWIAKVKKSNERF
;
A
#
# COMPACT_ATOMS: atom_id res chain seq x y z
N MET A 1 3.21 -17.77 -6.81
CA MET A 1 3.86 -16.43 -6.68
C MET A 1 3.67 -15.66 -7.98
N ILE A 2 3.77 -14.33 -8.01
CA ILE A 2 3.48 -13.55 -9.25
C ILE A 2 4.40 -13.95 -10.42
N PHE A 3 5.69 -14.24 -10.16
CA PHE A 3 6.60 -14.66 -11.23
C PHE A 3 6.30 -16.07 -11.77
N ASP A 4 5.92 -16.98 -10.89
CA ASP A 4 5.51 -18.35 -11.20
C ASP A 4 4.32 -18.37 -12.18
N GLN A 5 3.32 -17.52 -11.92
CA GLN A 5 2.17 -17.34 -12.82
C GLN A 5 2.57 -16.79 -14.20
N LEU A 6 3.61 -15.96 -14.27
CA LEU A 6 4.13 -15.45 -15.53
C LEU A 6 4.91 -16.52 -16.30
N LEU A 7 5.63 -17.41 -15.61
CA LEU A 7 6.26 -18.56 -16.25
C LEU A 7 5.21 -19.47 -16.90
N ASP A 8 4.12 -19.74 -16.18
CA ASP A 8 2.97 -20.48 -16.73
C ASP A 8 2.35 -19.74 -17.94
N GLU A 9 2.09 -18.43 -17.83
CA GLU A 9 1.48 -17.59 -18.87
C GLU A 9 2.33 -17.53 -20.15
N TYR A 10 3.65 -17.49 -20.00
CA TYR A 10 4.60 -17.34 -21.10
C TYR A 10 5.32 -18.66 -21.45
N SER A 11 4.80 -19.82 -21.01
CA SER A 11 5.34 -21.16 -21.32
C SER A 11 6.85 -21.28 -21.06
N ASP A 12 7.29 -20.85 -19.88
CA ASP A 12 8.70 -20.80 -19.45
C ASP A 12 9.62 -19.96 -20.34
N HIS A 13 9.07 -19.08 -21.19
CA HIS A 13 9.87 -18.18 -22.01
C HIS A 13 10.43 -17.05 -21.15
N ILE A 14 11.58 -17.33 -20.52
CA ILE A 14 12.20 -16.52 -19.47
C ILE A 14 12.33 -15.03 -19.82
N PRO A 15 12.81 -14.62 -21.01
CA PRO A 15 12.97 -13.19 -21.30
C PRO A 15 11.64 -12.41 -21.24
N GLU A 16 10.55 -12.95 -21.82
CA GLU A 16 9.24 -12.28 -21.81
C GLU A 16 8.62 -12.34 -20.42
N ALA A 17 8.76 -13.45 -19.69
CA ALA A 17 8.32 -13.55 -18.31
C ALA A 17 9.00 -12.51 -17.41
N ILE A 18 10.31 -12.28 -17.55
CA ILE A 18 11.05 -11.24 -16.81
C ILE A 18 10.61 -9.84 -17.22
N ALA A 19 10.44 -9.59 -18.53
CA ALA A 19 9.98 -8.30 -19.01
C ALA A 19 8.60 -7.95 -18.42
N GLN A 20 7.68 -8.92 -18.43
CA GLN A 20 6.33 -8.77 -17.90
C GLN A 20 6.30 -8.69 -16.38
N PHE A 21 7.16 -9.43 -15.69
CA PHE A 21 7.33 -9.30 -14.25
C PHE A 21 7.74 -7.89 -13.88
N THR A 22 8.74 -7.34 -14.57
CA THR A 22 9.23 -5.98 -14.31
C THR A 22 8.10 -4.97 -14.55
N LEU A 23 7.42 -5.04 -15.69
CA LEU A 23 6.30 -4.15 -16.03
C LEU A 23 5.18 -4.20 -14.99
N ARG A 24 4.78 -5.39 -14.53
CA ARG A 24 3.68 -5.58 -13.58
C ARG A 24 4.08 -5.23 -12.13
N ARG A 25 5.34 -5.48 -11.73
CA ARG A 25 5.78 -5.33 -10.32
C ARG A 25 6.45 -4.00 -10.03
N GLN A 26 6.99 -3.30 -11.02
CA GLN A 26 7.67 -2.03 -10.80
C GLN A 26 6.76 -0.96 -10.15
N PRO A 27 5.49 -0.75 -10.58
CA PRO A 27 4.61 0.22 -9.92
C PRO A 27 4.35 -0.14 -8.46
N ASP A 28 4.18 -1.44 -8.20
CA ASP A 28 3.92 -1.98 -6.86
C ASP A 28 5.15 -1.84 -5.95
N GLY A 29 6.35 -2.04 -6.49
CA GLY A 29 7.62 -1.81 -5.80
C GLY A 29 7.83 -0.33 -5.42
N TYR A 30 7.50 0.60 -6.32
CA TYR A 30 7.55 2.03 -6.00
C TYR A 30 6.52 2.42 -4.95
N ALA A 31 5.31 1.86 -5.03
CA ALA A 31 4.29 2.10 -4.04
C ALA A 31 4.70 1.58 -2.66
N LEU A 32 5.33 0.40 -2.60
CA LEU A 32 5.87 -0.16 -1.36
C LEU A 32 6.93 0.77 -0.73
N VAL A 33 7.84 1.33 -1.51
CA VAL A 33 8.84 2.29 -1.01
C VAL A 33 8.16 3.56 -0.46
N GLU A 34 7.20 4.11 -1.21
CA GLU A 34 6.48 5.31 -0.79
C GLU A 34 5.68 5.08 0.51
N LEU A 35 4.99 3.94 0.62
CA LEU A 35 4.28 3.51 1.83
C LEU A 35 5.25 3.24 2.98
N GLY A 36 6.35 2.55 2.75
CA GLY A 36 7.35 2.26 3.78
C GLY A 36 7.94 3.53 4.41
N ASN A 37 8.18 4.55 3.59
CA ASN A 37 8.73 5.83 4.05
C ASN A 37 7.69 6.75 4.72
N ASN A 38 6.41 6.63 4.36
CA ASN A 38 5.40 7.66 4.67
C ASN A 38 4.07 7.13 5.23
N ALA A 39 3.92 5.83 5.50
CA ALA A 39 2.72 5.30 6.15
C ALA A 39 2.58 5.79 7.61
N PHE A 40 3.71 6.04 8.27
CA PHE A 40 3.78 6.46 9.67
C PHE A 40 4.30 7.89 9.81
N PRO A 41 3.58 8.76 10.54
CA PRO A 41 4.05 10.11 10.82
C PRO A 41 5.15 10.13 11.89
N LEU A 42 6.19 10.93 11.65
CA LEU A 42 7.22 11.24 12.65
C LEU A 42 6.76 12.35 13.62
N SER A 43 5.84 13.21 13.18
CA SER A 43 5.24 14.24 14.03
C SER A 43 4.29 13.63 15.06
N GLN A 44 4.46 14.01 16.34
CA GLN A 44 3.58 13.57 17.44
C GLN A 44 2.10 13.88 17.18
N TRP A 45 1.79 15.06 16.63
CA TRP A 45 0.42 15.47 16.38
C TRP A 45 -0.24 14.61 15.29
N LEU A 46 0.47 14.37 14.19
CA LEU A 46 -0.02 13.49 13.13
C LEU A 46 -0.08 12.04 13.58
N PHE A 47 0.78 11.62 14.49
CA PHE A 47 0.71 10.29 15.07
C PHE A 47 -0.58 10.09 15.90
N ILE A 48 -1.00 11.12 16.66
CA ILE A 48 -2.30 11.08 17.34
C ILE A 48 -3.44 11.02 16.33
N GLU A 49 -3.40 11.85 15.27
CA GLU A 49 -4.39 11.80 14.19
C GLU A 49 -4.44 10.41 13.53
N TYR A 50 -3.28 9.79 13.29
CA TYR A 50 -3.16 8.44 12.76
C TYR A 50 -3.89 7.42 13.66
N LEU A 51 -3.66 7.46 14.98
CA LEU A 51 -4.33 6.54 15.92
C LEU A 51 -5.85 6.70 15.88
N ILE A 52 -6.35 7.95 15.86
CA ILE A 52 -7.79 8.23 15.77
C ILE A 52 -8.36 7.68 14.46
N ARG A 53 -7.65 7.89 13.35
CA ARG A 53 -8.05 7.37 12.03
C ARG A 53 -8.06 5.85 11.98
N ASP A 54 -7.06 5.19 12.56
CA ASP A 54 -6.98 3.72 12.62
C ASP A 54 -8.15 3.12 13.42
N ILE A 55 -8.44 3.68 14.61
CA ILE A 55 -9.58 3.26 15.43
C ILE A 55 -10.90 3.47 14.68
N SER A 56 -11.07 4.66 14.08
CA SER A 56 -12.30 5.00 13.34
C SER A 56 -12.49 4.08 12.13
N ALA A 57 -11.42 3.81 11.37
CA ALA A 57 -11.46 2.91 10.22
C ALA A 57 -11.83 1.48 10.64
N LYS A 58 -11.30 0.96 11.75
CA LYS A 58 -11.68 -0.35 12.31
C LYS A 58 -13.18 -0.43 12.62
N ILE A 59 -13.72 0.60 13.28
CA ILE A 59 -15.14 0.65 13.65
C ILE A 59 -16.02 0.76 12.40
N LEU A 60 -15.70 1.70 11.50
CA LEU A 60 -16.50 1.95 10.29
C LEU A 60 -16.47 0.78 9.32
N HIS A 61 -15.31 0.16 9.11
CA HIS A 61 -15.21 -1.04 8.27
C HIS A 61 -15.98 -2.22 8.87
N LYS A 62 -15.99 -2.38 10.20
CA LYS A 62 -16.79 -3.41 10.86
C LYS A 62 -18.30 -3.21 10.68
N LEU A 63 -18.76 -1.96 10.66
CA LEU A 63 -20.17 -1.63 10.49
C LEU A 63 -20.61 -1.64 9.02
N PHE A 64 -19.72 -1.20 8.11
CA PHE A 64 -20.02 -1.00 6.69
C PHE A 64 -18.83 -1.43 5.81
N PRO A 65 -18.53 -2.74 5.71
CA PRO A 65 -17.31 -3.26 5.10
C PRO A 65 -17.16 -2.93 3.61
N ASN A 66 -18.28 -2.72 2.91
CA ASN A 66 -18.29 -2.41 1.47
C ASN A 66 -18.09 -0.92 1.17
N ASN A 67 -18.20 -0.04 2.18
CA ASN A 67 -18.17 1.41 1.99
C ASN A 67 -16.91 2.06 2.59
N PHE A 68 -16.30 1.40 3.58
CA PHE A 68 -15.10 1.90 4.23
C PHE A 68 -13.98 0.89 4.09
N ALA A 69 -12.81 1.36 3.69
CA ALA A 69 -11.65 0.51 3.60
C ALA A 69 -11.14 0.08 4.99
N GLN A 70 -10.43 -1.04 5.01
CA GLN A 70 -9.69 -1.49 6.18
C GLN A 70 -8.57 -0.51 6.53
N PRO A 71 -8.13 -0.44 7.79
CA PRO A 71 -7.07 0.47 8.21
C PRO A 71 -5.78 0.29 7.41
N LEU A 72 -5.07 1.39 7.16
CA LEU A 72 -3.86 1.41 6.36
C LEU A 72 -2.84 0.35 6.80
N PHE A 73 -2.55 0.26 8.10
CA PHE A 73 -1.57 -0.71 8.61
C PHE A 73 -1.99 -2.16 8.38
N TYR A 74 -3.28 -2.44 8.51
CA TYR A 74 -3.82 -3.77 8.21
C TYR A 74 -3.57 -4.11 6.75
N LEU A 75 -3.92 -3.21 5.82
CA LEU A 75 -3.72 -3.42 4.39
C LEU A 75 -2.26 -3.56 3.99
N ILE A 76 -1.33 -2.82 4.60
CA ILE A 76 0.11 -2.95 4.34
C ILE A 76 0.66 -4.28 4.84
N SER A 77 0.13 -4.78 5.97
CA SER A 77 0.57 -6.01 6.62
C SER A 77 0.03 -7.26 5.91
N GLU A 78 -1.17 -7.17 5.36
CA GLU A 78 -1.78 -8.23 4.56
C GLU A 78 -1.25 -8.21 3.12
N THR A 79 -0.93 -9.37 2.57
CA THR A 79 -0.32 -9.49 1.22
C THR A 79 -1.36 -9.69 0.11
N THR A 80 -2.63 -9.46 0.40
CA THR A 80 -3.75 -9.76 -0.51
C THR A 80 -4.07 -8.64 -1.49
N VAL A 81 -3.65 -7.41 -1.20
CA VAL A 81 -3.93 -6.22 -2.04
C VAL A 81 -2.61 -5.64 -2.55
N PRO A 82 -2.50 -5.29 -3.85
CA PRO A 82 -1.31 -4.62 -4.37
C PRO A 82 -1.02 -3.31 -3.63
N TYR A 83 0.24 -3.05 -3.29
CA TYR A 83 0.70 -1.83 -2.67
C TYR A 83 0.36 -0.58 -3.48
N ALA A 84 0.36 -0.67 -4.82
CA ALA A 84 -0.07 0.44 -5.68
C ALA A 84 -1.53 0.84 -5.44
N GLU A 85 -2.42 -0.13 -5.19
CA GLU A 85 -3.82 0.13 -4.88
C GLU A 85 -3.99 0.71 -3.48
N ILE A 86 -3.25 0.18 -2.50
CA ILE A 86 -3.22 0.72 -1.13
C ILE A 86 -2.75 2.17 -1.16
N LEU A 87 -1.67 2.47 -1.89
CA LEU A 87 -1.16 3.82 -2.03
C LEU A 87 -2.18 4.76 -2.66
N ASN A 88 -2.86 4.34 -3.73
CA ASN A 88 -3.89 5.17 -4.38
C ASN A 88 -5.06 5.49 -3.42
N LEU A 89 -5.53 4.48 -2.68
CA LEU A 89 -6.62 4.64 -1.72
C LEU A 89 -6.27 5.61 -0.59
N TYR A 90 -5.01 5.59 -0.14
CA TYR A 90 -4.52 6.41 0.98
C TYR A 90 -3.69 7.62 0.52
N GLN A 91 -3.65 7.93 -0.77
CA GLN A 91 -2.76 8.93 -1.36
C GLN A 91 -2.85 10.31 -0.66
N PRO A 92 -4.04 10.84 -0.32
CA PRO A 92 -4.14 12.12 0.38
C PRO A 92 -3.51 12.09 1.78
N TRP A 93 -3.62 10.96 2.47
CA TRP A 93 -2.99 10.78 3.78
C TRP A 93 -1.48 10.65 3.67
N ILE A 94 -1.00 9.81 2.75
CA ILE A 94 0.43 9.60 2.52
C ILE A 94 1.11 10.92 2.13
N ALA A 95 0.50 11.70 1.24
CA ALA A 95 1.02 13.01 0.85
C ALA A 95 1.11 13.99 2.05
N LYS A 96 0.12 13.96 2.95
CA LYS A 96 0.12 14.77 4.18
C LYS A 96 1.25 14.35 5.13
N VAL A 97 1.43 13.04 5.33
CA VAL A 97 2.48 12.50 6.19
C VAL A 97 3.87 12.81 5.62
N LYS A 98 4.09 12.55 4.33
CA LYS A 98 5.35 12.85 3.62
C LYS A 98 5.80 14.29 3.83
N LYS A 99 4.91 15.25 3.55
CA LYS A 99 5.18 16.69 3.75
C LYS A 99 5.55 17.04 5.20
N SER A 100 5.01 16.30 6.16
CA SER A 100 5.37 16.48 7.56
C SER A 100 6.69 15.82 7.92
N ASN A 101 6.96 14.62 7.39
CA ASN A 101 8.18 13.86 7.67
C ASN A 101 9.41 14.58 7.10
N GLU A 102 9.31 15.26 5.96
CA GLU A 102 10.37 16.10 5.39
C GLU A 102 10.86 17.25 6.30
N ARG A 103 10.16 17.52 7.41
CA ARG A 103 10.52 18.56 8.38
C ARG A 103 11.30 18.03 9.60
N PHE A 104 11.58 16.72 9.63
CA PHE A 104 12.29 16.02 10.71
C PHE A 104 13.47 15.24 10.12
#